data_AF-A0A8D8WGE9-F1
#
_entry.id   AF-A0A8D8WGE9-F1
#
_cell.length_a   1.000
_cell.length_b   1.000
_cell.length_c   1.000
_cell.angle_alpha   90.00
_cell.angle_beta   90.00
_cell.angle_gamma   90.00
#
_symmetry.space_group_name_H-M   'P 1'
#
loop_
_entity.id
_entity.type
_entity.pdbx_description
1 polymer ?
#
loop_
_entity_poly.entity_id
_entity_poly.type
_entity_poly.pdbx_seq_one_letter_code
_entity_poly.pdbx_strand_id
1 'polypeptide(L)'
;SFVYVSTAYSNCDREHIEEKFYKPVFSDEETITMLQHSERDELALLLPHILGRKQNTYIFTKAIAEDLVRKSGKHLPVVVVRPCVVMPTLTEPFPYYSNDKNSVMSLAAGVIVGLLRVLSCARDNILDMVPGDMTVNCNLATKWSVAVTPDYESLIFITTEKIYSNKMVKVEIRTRPLSSFMFQS
;
A
#
# COMPACT_ATOMS: atom_id res chain seq x y z
N SER A 1 16.30 4.04 -15.97
CA SER A 1 14.93 4.18 -15.45
C SER A 1 14.94 4.12 -13.92
N PHE A 2 13.99 4.80 -13.29
CA PHE A 2 13.79 4.86 -11.85
C PHE A 2 12.40 4.32 -11.50
N VAL A 3 12.31 3.47 -10.47
CA VAL A 3 11.05 2.90 -9.99
C VAL A 3 10.78 3.42 -8.60
N TYR A 4 9.68 4.12 -8.42
CA TYR A 4 9.17 4.47 -7.10
C TYR A 4 8.12 3.45 -6.67
N VAL A 5 8.38 2.75 -5.57
CA VAL A 5 7.42 1.80 -4.99
C VAL A 5 6.57 2.53 -3.96
N SER A 6 5.29 2.73 -4.28
CA SER A 6 4.27 3.32 -3.43
C SER A 6 3.42 2.23 -2.77
N THR A 7 2.10 2.44 -2.65
CA THR A 7 1.11 1.45 -2.24
C THR A 7 -0.25 1.75 -2.86
N ALA A 8 -1.06 0.72 -3.11
CA ALA A 8 -2.45 0.87 -3.58
C ALA A 8 -3.29 1.70 -2.60
N TYR A 9 -2.92 1.70 -1.32
CA TYR A 9 -3.63 2.43 -0.27
C TYR A 9 -3.26 3.92 -0.18
N SER A 10 -2.29 4.42 -0.97
CA SER A 10 -1.84 5.83 -0.93
C SER A 10 -2.99 6.83 -1.12
N ASN A 11 -4.07 6.40 -1.80
CA ASN A 11 -5.26 7.20 -2.06
C ASN A 11 -6.55 6.55 -1.51
N CYS A 12 -6.45 5.79 -0.41
CA CYS A 12 -7.57 5.07 0.23
C CYS A 12 -8.66 6.00 0.82
N ASP A 13 -8.46 7.31 0.80
CA ASP A 13 -9.46 8.33 1.11
C ASP A 13 -10.47 8.57 -0.02
N ARG A 14 -10.31 7.84 -1.14
CA ARG A 14 -11.18 7.89 -2.33
C ARG A 14 -11.86 6.54 -2.55
N GLU A 15 -13.09 6.60 -3.06
CA GLU A 15 -13.88 5.41 -3.39
C GLU A 15 -13.37 4.69 -4.65
N HIS A 16 -12.89 5.46 -5.63
CA HIS A 16 -12.31 4.94 -6.86
C HIS A 16 -10.90 5.48 -7.08
N ILE A 17 -9.94 4.57 -7.21
CA ILE A 17 -8.52 4.87 -7.42
C ILE A 17 -8.14 4.49 -8.86
N GLU A 18 -7.84 5.51 -9.65
CA GLU A 18 -7.38 5.43 -11.02
C GLU A 18 -5.84 5.45 -11.07
N GLU A 19 -5.32 5.05 -12.22
CA GLU A 19 -3.89 5.08 -12.57
C GLU A 19 -3.45 6.49 -12.96
N LYS A 20 -3.57 7.43 -12.02
CA LYS A 20 -3.14 8.82 -12.15
C LYS A 20 -2.51 9.35 -10.87
N PHE A 21 -1.81 10.48 -10.99
CA PHE A 21 -1.41 11.25 -9.82
C PHE A 21 -2.61 11.97 -9.24
N TYR A 22 -2.72 11.86 -7.93
CA TYR A 22 -3.65 12.65 -7.16
C TYR A 22 -2.89 13.78 -6.49
N LYS A 23 -3.43 15.00 -6.58
CA LYS A 23 -2.90 16.13 -5.82
C LYS A 23 -3.12 15.83 -4.33
N PRO A 24 -2.07 15.77 -3.51
CA PRO A 24 -2.22 15.61 -2.06
C PRO A 24 -2.83 16.88 -1.43
N VAL A 25 -3.30 16.75 -0.19
CA VAL A 25 -3.87 17.87 0.59
C VAL A 25 -2.79 18.92 0.89
N PHE A 26 -1.61 18.44 1.30
CA PHE A 26 -0.39 19.23 1.45
C PHE A 26 0.56 18.87 0.33
N SER A 27 1.21 19.85 -0.28
CA SER A 27 2.32 19.60 -1.20
C SER A 27 3.53 19.01 -0.47
N ASP A 28 4.45 18.39 -1.21
CA ASP A 28 5.71 17.93 -0.66
C ASP A 28 6.54 19.06 -0.07
N GLU A 29 6.57 20.25 -0.68
CA GLU A 29 7.33 21.39 -0.16
C GLU A 29 6.72 21.91 1.15
N GLU A 30 5.39 22.04 1.24
CA GLU A 30 4.70 22.42 2.48
C GLU A 30 4.95 21.40 3.59
N THR A 31 4.87 20.10 3.25
CA THR A 31 5.09 19.01 4.20
C THR A 31 6.52 19.00 4.72
N ILE A 32 7.52 19.14 3.85
CA ILE A 32 8.93 19.22 4.22
C ILE A 32 9.19 20.46 5.10
N THR A 33 8.65 21.61 4.70
CA THR A 33 8.80 22.86 5.46
C THR A 33 8.22 22.72 6.86
N MET A 34 7.01 22.17 6.99
CA MET A 34 6.38 21.90 8.29
C MET A 34 7.23 20.97 9.15
N LEU A 35 7.73 19.87 8.59
CA LEU A 35 8.57 18.92 9.33
C LEU A 35 9.92 19.50 9.76
N GLN A 36 10.47 20.46 9.02
CA GLN A 36 11.74 21.12 9.35
C GLN A 36 11.61 22.19 10.44
N HIS A 37 10.44 22.82 10.58
CA HIS A 37 10.23 23.97 11.46
C HIS A 37 9.35 23.67 12.68
N SER A 38 8.84 22.44 12.83
CA SER A 38 8.06 22.01 13.98
C SER A 38 8.83 21.08 14.90
N GLU A 39 8.62 21.19 16.21
CA GLU A 39 9.12 20.21 17.17
C GLU A 39 8.29 18.92 17.16
N ARG A 40 8.87 17.81 17.65
CA ARG A 40 8.21 16.50 17.61
C ARG A 40 6.90 16.47 18.39
N ASP A 41 6.84 17.14 19.53
CA ASP A 41 5.65 17.17 20.38
C ASP A 41 4.52 18.01 19.75
N GLU A 42 4.87 19.10 19.07
CA GLU A 42 3.92 19.89 18.28
C GLU A 42 3.36 19.09 17.10
N LEU A 43 4.23 18.37 16.38
CA LEU A 43 3.81 17.49 15.29
C LEU A 43 2.89 16.37 15.77
N ALA A 44 3.11 15.83 16.97
CA ALA A 44 2.25 14.81 17.54
C ALA A 44 0.83 15.36 17.81
N LEU A 45 0.72 16.61 18.27
CA LEU A 45 -0.57 17.28 18.47
C LEU A 45 -1.28 17.60 17.15
N LEU A 46 -0.52 17.98 16.12
CA LEU A 46 -1.05 18.32 14.79
C LEU A 46 -1.29 17.08 13.91
N LEU A 47 -0.73 15.93 14.26
CA LEU A 47 -0.76 14.72 13.46
C LEU A 47 -2.16 14.32 12.94
N PRO A 48 -3.24 14.36 13.75
CA PRO A 48 -4.58 14.04 13.26
C PRO A 48 -5.04 14.98 12.14
N HIS A 49 -4.68 16.25 12.20
CA HIS A 49 -5.02 17.25 11.18
C HIS A 49 -4.16 17.08 9.92
N ILE A 50 -2.87 16.77 10.09
CA ILE A 50 -1.94 16.52 8.98
C ILE A 50 -2.37 15.27 8.19
N LEU A 51 -2.73 14.20 8.89
CA LEU A 51 -3.19 12.96 8.26
C LEU A 51 -4.54 13.15 7.56
N GLY A 52 -5.41 14.02 8.09
CA GLY A 52 -6.74 14.25 7.53
C GLY A 52 -7.53 12.94 7.43
N ARG A 53 -7.79 12.48 6.21
CA ARG A 53 -8.50 11.21 5.93
C ARG A 53 -7.59 10.00 5.77
N LYS A 54 -6.27 10.18 5.81
CA LYS A 54 -5.31 9.06 5.70
C LYS A 54 -5.34 8.24 6.99
N GLN A 55 -5.35 6.92 6.85
CA GLN A 55 -5.47 6.01 8.00
C GLN A 55 -4.20 5.98 8.88
N ASN A 56 -3.04 6.29 8.31
CA ASN A 56 -1.76 6.31 9.02
C ASN A 56 -0.71 7.19 8.31
N THR A 57 0.40 7.43 9.01
CA THR A 57 1.56 8.19 8.50
C THR A 57 2.26 7.55 7.32
N TYR A 58 2.24 6.22 7.21
CA TYR A 58 2.82 5.51 6.07
C TYR A 58 2.07 5.83 4.77
N ILE A 59 0.74 5.76 4.77
CA ILE A 59 -0.09 6.11 3.62
C ILE A 59 0.07 7.59 3.26
N PHE A 60 0.09 8.46 4.27
CA PHE A 60 0.32 9.88 4.08
C PHE A 60 1.67 10.15 3.38
N THR A 61 2.76 9.61 3.90
CA THR A 61 4.10 9.81 3.35
C THR A 61 4.23 9.23 1.93
N LYS A 62 3.62 8.07 1.63
CA LYS A 62 3.58 7.54 0.26
C LYS A 62 2.83 8.46 -0.70
N ALA A 63 1.70 9.04 -0.28
CA ALA A 63 0.95 9.99 -1.10
C ALA A 63 1.74 11.27 -1.41
N ILE A 64 2.42 11.83 -0.40
CA ILE A 64 3.28 13.02 -0.58
C ILE A 64 4.47 12.72 -1.50
N ALA A 65 5.10 11.56 -1.32
CA ALA A 65 6.24 11.17 -2.14
C ALA A 65 5.86 10.89 -3.61
N GLU A 66 4.64 10.42 -3.89
CA GLU A 66 4.14 10.36 -5.27
C GLU A 66 4.10 11.74 -5.94
N ASP A 67 3.72 12.79 -5.20
CA ASP A 67 3.70 14.16 -5.71
C ASP A 67 5.11 14.71 -5.96
N LEU A 68 6.03 14.44 -5.03
CA LEU A 68 7.45 14.78 -5.18
C LEU A 68 8.06 14.11 -6.43
N VAL A 69 7.79 12.81 -6.62
CA VAL A 69 8.25 12.04 -7.78
C VAL A 69 7.65 12.57 -9.08
N ARG A 70 6.37 12.97 -9.08
CA ARG A 70 5.72 13.61 -10.22
C ARG A 70 6.38 14.94 -10.60
N LYS A 71 6.72 15.77 -9.61
CA LYS A 71 7.33 17.09 -9.84
C LYS A 71 8.79 16.97 -10.29
N SER A 72 9.56 16.14 -9.61
CA SER A 72 11.01 15.99 -9.82
C SER A 72 11.35 15.04 -10.99
N GLY A 73 10.42 14.14 -11.35
CA GLY A 73 10.63 13.08 -12.32
C GLY A 73 10.41 13.45 -13.79
N LYS A 74 10.01 14.70 -14.11
CA LYS A 74 9.62 15.12 -15.47
C LYS A 74 10.66 14.93 -16.59
N HIS A 75 11.93 14.80 -16.23
CA HIS A 75 13.04 14.61 -17.19
C HIS A 75 13.73 13.25 -17.02
N LEU A 76 13.10 12.34 -16.28
CA LEU A 76 13.64 11.03 -15.98
C LEU A 76 12.62 9.96 -16.38
N PRO A 77 13.08 8.82 -16.93
CA PRO A 77 12.22 7.68 -17.17
C PRO A 77 11.81 7.05 -15.83
N VAL A 78 10.69 7.52 -15.27
CA VAL A 78 10.18 7.20 -13.93
C VAL A 78 8.88 6.42 -14.02
N VAL A 79 8.71 5.44 -13.13
CA VAL A 79 7.47 4.67 -12.97
C VAL A 79 7.08 4.60 -11.50
N VAL A 80 5.78 4.69 -11.23
CA VAL A 80 5.21 4.56 -9.88
C VAL A 80 4.44 3.24 -9.80
N VAL A 81 4.91 2.32 -8.97
CA VAL A 81 4.23 1.03 -8.75
C VAL A 81 3.50 1.07 -7.42
N ARG A 82 2.20 0.73 -7.42
CA ARG A 82 1.33 0.73 -6.24
C ARG A 82 0.93 -0.71 -5.89
N PRO A 83 1.77 -1.46 -5.16
CA PRO A 83 1.39 -2.78 -4.68
C PRO A 83 0.28 -2.70 -3.63
N CYS A 84 -0.61 -3.69 -3.62
CA CYS A 84 -1.50 -3.95 -2.48
C CYS A 84 -0.73 -4.63 -1.33
N VAL A 85 -1.41 -5.32 -0.41
CA VAL A 85 -0.71 -6.00 0.69
C VAL A 85 0.17 -7.11 0.13
N VAL A 86 1.48 -7.00 0.35
CA VAL A 86 2.43 -8.00 -0.10
C VAL A 86 2.46 -9.18 0.87
N MET A 87 2.17 -10.36 0.32
CA MET A 87 2.17 -11.64 1.01
C MET A 87 3.47 -12.40 0.71
N PRO A 88 3.75 -13.50 1.45
CA PRO A 88 4.85 -14.39 1.11
C PRO A 88 4.82 -14.82 -0.36
N THR A 89 5.99 -15.17 -0.86
CA THR A 89 6.20 -15.56 -2.26
C THR A 89 5.36 -16.78 -2.64
N LEU A 90 4.88 -16.81 -3.88
CA LEU A 90 4.12 -17.95 -4.40
C LEU A 90 5.06 -19.06 -4.87
N THR A 91 6.13 -18.68 -5.58
CA THR A 91 7.03 -19.59 -6.28
C THR A 91 8.50 -19.34 -5.99
N GLU A 92 8.98 -18.10 -6.11
CA GLU A 92 10.42 -17.79 -6.06
C GLU A 92 10.77 -16.85 -4.89
N PRO A 93 11.92 -17.03 -4.19
CA PRO A 93 12.96 -18.04 -4.40
C PRO A 93 12.56 -19.44 -3.90
N PHE A 94 11.59 -19.54 -3.00
CA PHE A 94 10.91 -20.78 -2.62
C PHE A 94 9.52 -20.43 -2.09
N PRO A 95 8.51 -21.30 -2.28
CA PRO A 95 7.13 -21.01 -1.87
C PRO A 95 7.01 -20.64 -0.40
N TYR A 96 6.15 -19.66 -0.11
CA TYR A 96 5.87 -19.12 1.22
C TYR A 96 7.06 -18.44 1.91
N TYR A 97 8.13 -18.13 1.17
CA TYR A 97 9.22 -17.34 1.73
C TYR A 97 8.74 -15.92 2.08
N SER A 98 8.99 -15.51 3.31
CA SER A 98 8.93 -14.13 3.77
C SER A 98 10.11 -13.88 4.70
N ASN A 99 10.87 -12.82 4.44
CA ASN A 99 11.93 -12.38 5.35
C ASN A 99 11.41 -11.39 6.41
N ASP A 100 10.22 -10.85 6.19
CA ASP A 100 9.63 -9.84 7.06
C ASP A 100 8.56 -10.45 7.97
N LYS A 101 8.50 -9.95 9.21
CA LYS A 101 7.34 -10.13 10.10
C LYS A 101 6.29 -9.09 9.75
N ASN A 102 5.75 -9.19 8.54
CA ASN A 102 4.64 -8.35 8.10
C ASN A 102 3.39 -8.59 8.98
N SER A 103 2.63 -7.53 9.23
CA SER A 103 1.48 -7.53 10.15
C SER A 103 0.43 -8.56 9.76
N VAL A 104 0.20 -8.76 8.46
CA VAL A 104 -0.76 -9.75 7.94
C VAL A 104 -0.32 -11.19 8.21
N MET A 105 0.98 -11.48 8.08
CA MET A 105 1.50 -12.81 8.44
C MET A 105 1.43 -13.07 9.93
N SER A 106 1.65 -12.04 10.75
CA SER A 106 1.53 -12.13 12.21
C SER A 106 0.07 -12.35 12.64
N LEU A 107 -0.87 -11.67 11.97
CA LEU A 107 -2.32 -11.90 12.16
C LEU A 107 -2.71 -13.32 11.77
N ALA A 108 -2.29 -13.80 10.59
CA ALA A 108 -2.56 -15.15 10.13
C ALA A 108 -1.98 -16.21 11.09
N ALA A 109 -0.73 -16.04 11.51
CA ALA A 109 -0.09 -16.92 12.49
C ALA A 109 -0.84 -16.92 13.83
N GLY A 110 -1.25 -15.75 14.32
CA GLY A 110 -2.03 -15.64 15.55
C GLY A 110 -3.37 -16.36 15.47
N VAL A 111 -4.05 -16.32 14.32
CA VAL A 111 -5.29 -17.08 14.07
C VAL A 111 -5.01 -18.58 14.02
N ILE A 112 -3.98 -19.01 13.29
CA ILE A 112 -3.62 -20.43 13.13
C ILE A 112 -3.24 -21.06 14.46
N VAL A 113 -2.47 -20.36 15.29
CA VAL A 113 -2.06 -20.81 16.63
C VAL A 113 -3.21 -20.75 17.64
N GLY A 114 -4.33 -20.08 17.30
CA GLY A 114 -5.48 -19.91 18.19
C GLY A 114 -5.32 -18.81 19.25
N LEU A 115 -4.26 -17.98 19.12
CA LEU A 115 -4.02 -16.82 19.97
C LEU A 115 -4.99 -15.68 19.64
N LEU A 116 -5.25 -15.44 18.36
CA LEU A 116 -6.24 -14.49 17.87
C LEU A 116 -7.55 -15.22 17.56
N ARG A 117 -8.52 -15.07 18.46
CA ARG A 117 -9.85 -15.71 18.33
C ARG A 117 -10.89 -14.80 17.66
N VAL A 118 -10.69 -13.49 17.69
CA VAL A 118 -11.60 -12.49 17.14
C VAL A 118 -10.80 -11.44 16.39
N LEU A 119 -11.17 -11.20 15.14
CA LEU A 119 -10.69 -10.07 14.34
C LEU A 119 -11.86 -9.10 14.15
N SER A 120 -11.69 -7.86 14.63
CA SER A 120 -12.66 -6.80 14.39
C SER A 120 -12.43 -6.22 13.00
N CYS A 121 -13.23 -6.65 12.03
CA CYS A 121 -13.21 -6.17 10.66
C CYS A 121 -14.65 -6.01 10.16
N ALA A 122 -14.91 -4.98 9.35
CA ALA A 122 -16.20 -4.87 8.68
C ALA A 122 -16.34 -6.04 7.69
N ARG A 123 -17.51 -6.68 7.67
CA ARG A 123 -17.77 -7.91 6.92
C ARG A 123 -17.58 -7.74 5.41
N ASP A 124 -17.86 -6.54 4.92
CA ASP A 124 -17.84 -6.22 3.49
C ASP A 124 -16.50 -5.62 3.04
N ASN A 125 -15.50 -5.57 3.93
CA ASN A 125 -14.17 -5.09 3.56
C ASN A 125 -13.40 -6.19 2.83
N ILE A 126 -12.99 -5.88 1.61
CA ILE A 126 -12.12 -6.71 0.79
C ILE A 126 -10.67 -6.30 1.07
N LEU A 127 -9.82 -7.29 1.36
CA LEU A 127 -8.38 -7.08 1.50
C LEU A 127 -7.65 -7.65 0.28
N ASP A 128 -7.09 -6.77 -0.56
CA ASP A 128 -6.32 -7.18 -1.73
C ASP A 128 -4.88 -7.52 -1.36
N MET A 129 -4.48 -8.71 -1.78
CA MET A 129 -3.17 -9.28 -1.49
C MET A 129 -2.47 -9.76 -2.78
N VAL A 130 -1.16 -9.53 -2.84
CA VAL A 130 -0.29 -9.97 -3.94
C VAL A 130 0.94 -10.70 -3.40
N PRO A 131 1.36 -11.83 -4.00
CA PRO A 131 2.61 -12.47 -3.65
C PRO A 131 3.84 -11.58 -3.88
N GLY A 132 4.85 -11.72 -3.02
CA GLY A 132 6.09 -10.94 -3.09
C GLY A 132 6.87 -11.10 -4.39
N ASP A 133 6.96 -12.32 -4.90
CA ASP A 133 7.64 -12.64 -6.17
C ASP A 133 6.97 -11.98 -7.37
N MET A 134 5.65 -11.98 -7.40
CA MET A 134 4.87 -11.30 -8.43
C MET A 134 5.06 -9.77 -8.38
N THR A 135 5.17 -9.21 -7.18
CA THR A 135 5.45 -7.78 -6.97
C THR A 135 6.86 -7.41 -7.47
N VAL A 136 7.86 -8.24 -7.17
CA VAL A 136 9.23 -8.06 -7.65
C VAL A 136 9.30 -8.17 -9.18
N ASN A 137 8.68 -9.20 -9.76
CA ASN A 137 8.63 -9.39 -11.21
C ASN A 137 7.94 -8.21 -11.92
N CYS A 138 6.87 -7.68 -11.34
CA CYS A 138 6.23 -6.46 -11.81
C CYS A 138 7.18 -5.26 -11.78
N ASN A 139 7.88 -5.03 -10.66
CA ASN A 139 8.85 -3.93 -10.56
C ASN A 139 9.98 -4.05 -11.60
N LEU A 140 10.46 -5.26 -11.86
CA LEU A 140 11.50 -5.51 -12.87
C LEU A 140 10.99 -5.27 -14.30
N ALA A 141 9.83 -5.84 -14.63
CA ALA A 141 9.21 -5.70 -15.95
C ALA A 141 8.89 -4.23 -16.27
N THR A 142 8.35 -3.49 -15.31
CA THR A 142 8.03 -2.06 -15.46
C THR A 142 9.26 -1.20 -15.63
N LYS A 143 10.30 -1.45 -14.81
CA LYS A 143 11.59 -0.78 -14.94
C LYS A 143 12.19 -0.97 -16.33
N TRP A 144 12.11 -2.19 -16.86
CA TRP A 144 12.60 -2.54 -18.19
C TRP A 144 11.79 -1.83 -19.29
N SER A 145 10.46 -1.91 -19.23
CA SER A 145 9.57 -1.27 -20.21
C SER A 145 9.85 0.23 -20.34
N VAL A 146 10.00 0.91 -19.20
CA VAL A 146 10.28 2.36 -19.11
C VAL A 146 11.71 2.70 -19.53
N ALA A 147 12.65 1.75 -19.40
CA ALA A 147 14.02 1.94 -19.88
C ALA A 147 14.13 1.84 -21.41
N VAL A 148 13.38 0.90 -22.02
CA VAL A 148 13.43 0.63 -23.46
C VAL A 148 12.56 1.60 -24.25
N THR A 149 11.41 1.99 -23.71
CA THR A 149 10.50 2.97 -24.32
C THR A 149 10.38 4.17 -23.40
N PRO A 150 11.38 5.08 -23.39
CA PRO A 150 11.36 6.24 -22.52
C PRO A 150 10.31 7.23 -23.03
N ASP A 151 9.12 7.16 -22.44
CA ASP A 151 8.14 8.22 -22.53
C ASP A 151 8.34 9.13 -21.31
N TYR A 152 8.87 10.33 -21.58
CA TYR A 152 9.20 11.32 -20.55
C TYR A 152 7.96 12.08 -20.04
N GLU A 153 6.80 11.90 -20.68
CA GLU A 153 5.52 12.47 -20.24
C GLU A 153 4.66 11.45 -19.48
N SER A 154 4.74 10.17 -19.84
CA SER A 154 3.91 9.12 -19.25
C SER A 154 4.58 8.44 -18.05
N LEU A 155 4.27 8.95 -16.86
CA LEU A 155 4.49 8.21 -15.63
C LEU A 155 3.54 7.01 -15.60
N ILE A 156 4.07 5.82 -15.83
CA ILE A 156 3.28 4.58 -15.84
C ILE A 156 2.87 4.25 -14.40
N PHE A 157 1.59 3.96 -14.21
CA PHE A 157 1.02 3.50 -12.95
C PHE A 157 0.60 2.07 -13.08
N ILE A 158 1.06 1.26 -12.14
CA ILE A 158 0.67 -0.14 -12.11
C ILE A 158 0.22 -0.48 -10.70
N THR A 159 -1.06 -0.81 -10.59
CA THR A 159 -1.59 -1.53 -9.43
C THR A 159 -1.41 -3.03 -9.70
N THR A 160 -0.79 -3.74 -8.75
CA THR A 160 -0.63 -5.21 -8.86
C THR A 160 -1.98 -5.93 -9.02
N GLU A 161 -3.07 -5.30 -8.58
CA GLU A 161 -4.45 -5.74 -8.79
C GLU A 161 -4.80 -5.98 -10.25
N LYS A 162 -4.50 -4.99 -11.11
CA LYS A 162 -4.88 -5.05 -12.54
C LYS A 162 -4.03 -6.02 -13.33
N ILE A 163 -2.74 -6.14 -13.00
CA ILE A 163 -1.82 -7.03 -13.71
C ILE A 163 -2.09 -8.50 -13.39
N TYR A 164 -2.47 -8.80 -12.15
CA TYR A 164 -2.59 -10.16 -11.67
C TYR A 164 -3.99 -10.48 -11.14
N SER A 165 -5.03 -9.85 -11.69
CA SER A 165 -6.41 -10.00 -11.24
C SER A 165 -6.84 -11.47 -11.03
N ASN A 166 -6.40 -12.39 -11.92
CA ASN A 166 -6.70 -13.82 -11.84
C ASN A 166 -5.82 -14.64 -10.88
N LYS A 167 -4.75 -14.06 -10.33
CA LYS A 167 -3.77 -14.70 -9.44
C LYS A 167 -3.69 -14.07 -8.06
N MET A 168 -4.44 -13.00 -7.84
CA MET A 168 -4.58 -12.38 -6.54
C MET A 168 -5.52 -13.16 -5.63
N VAL A 169 -5.26 -13.06 -4.32
CA VAL A 169 -6.15 -13.60 -3.30
C VAL A 169 -6.99 -12.46 -2.74
N LYS A 170 -8.31 -12.50 -2.98
CA LYS A 170 -9.28 -11.64 -2.30
C LYS A 170 -9.78 -12.38 -1.06
N VAL A 171 -9.49 -11.84 0.11
CA VAL A 171 -9.97 -12.40 1.38
C VAL A 171 -11.22 -11.64 1.82
N GLU A 172 -12.38 -12.30 1.73
CA GLU A 172 -13.66 -11.84 2.32
C GLU A 172 -13.75 -12.38 3.76
N ILE A 173 -13.68 -11.50 4.75
CA ILE A 173 -13.72 -11.90 6.16
C ILE A 173 -15.19 -12.06 6.58
N ARG A 174 -15.73 -13.28 6.43
CA ARG A 174 -17.06 -13.63 6.96
C ARG A 174 -17.02 -13.84 8.47
N THR A 175 -17.35 -12.80 9.22
CA THR A 175 -17.57 -12.91 10.67
C THR A 175 -18.93 -13.56 10.96
N ARG A 176 -18.97 -14.61 11.80
CA ARG A 176 -20.24 -15.12 12.36
C ARG A 176 -20.90 -14.01 13.19
N PRO A 177 -22.22 -13.82 13.12
CA PRO A 177 -22.91 -12.81 13.93
C PRO A 177 -22.65 -13.05 15.42
N LEU A 178 -22.37 -11.98 16.17
CA LEU A 178 -22.12 -12.00 17.62
C LEU A 178 -23.25 -12.65 18.43
N SER A 179 -24.44 -12.86 17.85
CA SER A 179 -25.56 -13.57 18.49
C SER A 179 -25.30 -15.05 18.75
N SER A 180 -24.25 -15.66 18.18
CA SER A 180 -23.90 -17.07 18.43
C SER A 180 -22.84 -17.29 19.53
N PHE A 181 -22.37 -16.23 20.20
CA PHE A 181 -21.51 -16.32 21.38
C PHE A 181 -22.28 -15.85 22.63
N MET A 182 -23.39 -16.52 22.94
CA MET A 182 -23.95 -16.47 24.29
C MET A 182 -23.11 -17.40 25.16
N PHE A 183 -22.51 -16.83 26.21
CA PHE A 183 -21.79 -17.54 27.26
C PHE A 183 -22.56 -18.78 27.74
N GLN A 184 -21.94 -19.95 27.63
CA GLN A 184 -22.15 -20.99 28.63
C GLN A 184 -20.94 -20.95 29.55
N SER A 185 -21.20 -20.49 30.78
CA SER A 185 -20.36 -20.63 31.97
C SER A 185 -20.15 -22.10 32.32
#